data_AF-A0A536NEJ1-F1
#
_entry.id   AF-A0A536NEJ1-F1
#
_cell.length_a   1.000
_cell.length_b   1.000
_cell.length_c   1.000
_cell.angle_alpha   90.00
_cell.angle_beta   90.00
_cell.angle_gamma   90.00
#
_symmetry.space_group_name_H-M   'P 1'
#
loop_
_entity.id
_entity.type
_entity.pdbx_description
1 polymer ?
#
loop_
_entity_poly.entity_id
_entity_poly.type
_entity_poly.pdbx_seq_one_letter_code
_entity_poly.pdbx_strand_id
1 'polypeptide(L)'
;MRRSRSVLVLGATLGLALAACSGAASPSPAAVTSPSATSASPSPSPASASSPSPAAASASAGVLPSLSLHGDAALEAMLPDQVGGTTLQKFSFQGAGAFSSGASGSQELQDALGQIGKSPNDVSFAVAASTDSGVTIGAFRVNGADANNVVSAFIQAGQKANPGTTVSDASMSGKSVKKVVDPSETKPTYVYAHGDVMFFVQADSDALLNEVFSKLP
;
A
#
# COMPACT_ATOMS: atom_id res chain seq x y z
N MET A 1 11.09 28.08 -46.72
CA MET A 1 11.01 26.81 -47.49
C MET A 1 11.55 25.73 -46.56
N ARG A 2 10.91 24.61 -46.19
CA ARG A 2 9.80 23.83 -46.73
C ARG A 2 8.93 23.35 -45.55
N ARG A 3 7.62 23.30 -45.80
CA ARG A 3 6.61 22.63 -44.99
C ARG A 3 6.70 21.13 -45.25
N SER A 4 6.60 20.28 -44.23
CA SER A 4 6.18 18.89 -44.41
C SER A 4 4.95 18.62 -43.55
N ARG A 5 3.82 18.59 -44.27
CA ARG A 5 2.55 18.02 -43.85
C ARG A 5 2.64 16.51 -44.07
N SER A 6 2.23 15.72 -43.10
CA SER A 6 1.75 14.36 -43.34
C SER A 6 0.50 14.13 -42.51
N VAL A 7 -0.63 14.39 -43.16
CA VAL A 7 -1.96 13.92 -42.78
C VAL A 7 -2.06 12.50 -43.36
N LEU A 8 -2.41 11.50 -42.54
CA LEU A 8 -2.95 10.24 -43.03
C LEU A 8 -4.24 9.94 -42.28
N VAL A 9 -5.28 9.74 -43.07
CA VAL A 9 -6.68 9.52 -42.73
C VAL A 9 -6.96 8.01 -42.74
N LEU A 10 -8.06 7.62 -42.07
CA LEU A 10 -9.01 6.57 -42.48
C LEU A 10 -9.00 5.27 -41.66
N GLY A 11 -10.18 4.90 -41.14
CA GLY A 11 -10.46 3.56 -40.63
C GLY A 11 -11.71 3.46 -39.75
N ALA A 12 -12.89 3.76 -40.31
CA ALA A 12 -14.19 3.48 -39.67
C ALA A 12 -14.74 2.13 -40.16
N THR A 13 -15.10 1.23 -39.25
CA THR A 13 -15.94 0.01 -39.41
C THR A 13 -15.98 -0.68 -38.04
N LEU A 14 -17.00 -1.39 -37.55
CA LEU A 14 -18.36 -1.75 -37.95
C LEU A 14 -18.91 -2.53 -36.72
N GLY A 15 -20.17 -2.34 -36.35
CA GLY A 15 -20.77 -3.03 -35.19
C GLY A 15 -21.04 -4.53 -35.43
N LEU A 16 -21.24 -5.28 -34.34
CA LEU A 16 -22.09 -6.47 -34.34
C LEU A 16 -22.68 -6.71 -32.95
N ALA A 17 -23.96 -7.07 -32.96
CA ALA A 17 -24.85 -7.22 -31.83
C ALA A 17 -25.02 -8.68 -31.37
N LEU A 18 -25.65 -8.83 -30.21
CA LEU A 18 -26.48 -9.96 -29.76
C LEU A 18 -25.81 -11.32 -29.48
N ALA A 19 -25.82 -11.71 -28.20
CA ALA A 19 -26.29 -13.04 -27.78
C ALA A 19 -26.69 -13.02 -26.30
N ALA A 20 -28.01 -13.06 -26.06
CA ALA A 20 -28.60 -13.39 -24.77
C ALA A 20 -28.52 -14.91 -24.56
N CYS A 21 -28.27 -15.37 -23.34
CA CYS A 21 -28.64 -16.73 -22.95
C CYS A 21 -29.14 -16.74 -21.50
N SER A 22 -30.47 -16.74 -21.39
CA SER A 22 -31.21 -17.05 -20.18
C SER A 22 -31.15 -18.56 -19.93
N GLY A 23 -30.63 -18.98 -18.78
CA GLY A 23 -30.66 -20.37 -18.33
C GLY A 23 -31.55 -20.52 -17.10
N ALA A 24 -32.84 -20.73 -17.32
CA ALA A 24 -33.79 -21.17 -16.29
C ALA A 24 -34.06 -22.67 -16.51
N ALA A 25 -33.76 -23.51 -15.51
CA ALA A 25 -34.33 -24.84 -15.37
C ALA A 25 -34.24 -25.31 -13.92
N SER A 26 -35.37 -25.20 -13.23
CA SER A 26 -35.68 -25.98 -12.03
C SER A 26 -36.22 -27.35 -12.47
N PRO A 27 -35.87 -28.42 -11.75
CA PRO A 27 -36.95 -29.28 -11.26
C PRO A 27 -36.75 -29.75 -9.80
N SER A 28 -37.77 -29.48 -8.98
CA SER A 28 -38.25 -30.31 -7.85
C SER A 28 -39.41 -31.19 -8.42
N PRO A 29 -39.85 -32.34 -7.85
CA PRO A 29 -39.89 -32.80 -6.45
C PRO A 29 -39.47 -34.29 -6.32
N ALA A 30 -39.65 -35.11 -5.26
CA ALA A 30 -40.44 -35.11 -4.03
C ALA A 30 -39.87 -36.16 -3.05
N ALA A 31 -40.15 -35.98 -1.75
CA ALA A 31 -40.63 -36.99 -0.77
C ALA A 31 -39.76 -38.24 -0.50
N VAL A 32 -39.57 -38.77 0.71
CA VAL A 32 -40.24 -38.69 2.03
C VAL A 32 -39.33 -39.48 2.99
N THR A 33 -39.31 -39.09 4.28
CA THR A 33 -39.67 -39.94 5.45
C THR A 33 -39.06 -39.34 6.72
N SER A 34 -39.92 -38.84 7.62
CA SER A 34 -39.64 -38.75 9.07
C SER A 34 -39.77 -40.16 9.69
N PRO A 35 -39.12 -40.45 10.84
CA PRO A 35 -39.77 -40.11 12.12
C PRO A 35 -38.84 -39.70 13.29
N SER A 36 -39.45 -38.89 14.17
CA SER A 36 -39.44 -38.89 15.65
C SER A 36 -38.16 -38.93 16.49
N ALA A 37 -37.98 -37.81 17.20
CA ALA A 37 -37.83 -37.64 18.66
C ALA A 37 -36.80 -38.49 19.45
N THR A 38 -35.83 -37.80 20.05
CA THR A 38 -35.49 -38.03 21.46
C THR A 38 -34.97 -36.75 22.11
N SER A 39 -35.51 -36.43 23.28
CA SER A 39 -35.02 -35.41 24.21
C SER A 39 -33.85 -35.98 25.01
N ALA A 40 -32.76 -35.21 25.13
CA ALA A 40 -31.89 -35.28 26.30
C ALA A 40 -31.06 -33.99 26.39
N SER A 41 -31.44 -33.12 27.32
CA SER A 41 -30.56 -32.11 27.89
C SER A 41 -29.57 -32.82 28.81
N PRO A 42 -28.28 -32.47 28.72
CA PRO A 42 -27.61 -32.07 29.95
C PRO A 42 -26.90 -30.74 29.80
N SER A 43 -27.19 -29.84 30.75
CA SER A 43 -26.38 -28.69 31.11
C SER A 43 -25.06 -29.16 31.75
N PRO A 44 -23.91 -28.63 31.32
CA PRO A 44 -22.77 -28.44 32.20
C PRO A 44 -22.48 -26.95 32.42
N SER A 45 -22.70 -26.55 33.69
CA SER A 45 -21.92 -25.65 34.54
C SER A 45 -20.91 -24.68 33.88
N PRO A 46 -20.95 -23.37 34.22
CA PRO A 46 -19.91 -22.43 33.84
C PRO A 46 -18.63 -22.73 34.62
N ALA A 47 -17.57 -23.12 33.91
CA ALA A 47 -16.22 -23.14 34.46
C ALA A 47 -15.67 -21.71 34.49
N SER A 48 -15.58 -21.15 35.69
CA SER A 48 -14.74 -20.00 36.00
C SER A 48 -13.26 -20.37 35.92
N ALA A 49 -12.44 -19.34 35.70
CA ALA A 49 -10.96 -19.28 35.74
C ALA A 49 -10.26 -19.83 34.48
N SER A 50 -9.37 -19.09 33.82
CA SER A 50 -8.33 -18.24 34.42
C SER A 50 -7.96 -17.10 33.48
N SER A 51 -7.85 -15.89 34.03
CA SER A 51 -7.18 -14.76 33.39
C SER A 51 -5.76 -15.14 33.01
N PRO A 52 -5.31 -14.96 31.76
CA PRO A 52 -3.88 -14.88 31.49
C PRO A 52 -3.38 -13.57 32.09
N SER A 53 -2.67 -13.67 33.21
CA SER A 53 -1.78 -12.62 33.69
C SER A 53 -0.71 -12.40 32.61
N PRO A 54 -0.63 -11.23 31.94
CA PRO A 54 0.53 -10.96 31.11
C PRO A 54 1.73 -10.83 32.06
N ALA A 55 2.60 -11.84 31.98
CA ALA A 55 3.93 -11.80 32.53
C ALA A 55 4.59 -10.50 32.07
N ALA A 56 4.87 -9.61 33.03
CA ALA A 56 5.73 -8.47 32.82
C ALA A 56 7.10 -9.00 32.42
N ALA A 57 7.36 -9.01 31.11
CA ALA A 57 8.70 -9.20 30.59
C ALA A 57 9.50 -7.96 31.00
N SER A 58 10.25 -8.09 32.10
CA SER A 58 11.34 -7.19 32.45
C SER A 58 12.38 -7.23 31.34
N ALA A 59 12.25 -6.35 30.35
CA ALA A 59 13.33 -6.02 29.45
C ALA A 59 14.21 -4.99 30.15
N SER A 60 15.44 -5.40 30.49
CA SER A 60 16.48 -4.57 31.07
C SER A 60 16.65 -3.25 30.31
N ALA A 61 16.73 -2.17 31.08
CA ALA A 61 16.97 -0.82 30.62
C ALA A 61 18.33 -0.69 29.91
N GLY A 62 18.30 -0.76 28.59
CA GLY A 62 19.15 0.08 27.75
C GLY A 62 18.28 1.24 27.26
N VAL A 63 18.68 2.49 27.53
CA VAL A 63 17.99 3.69 27.01
C VAL A 63 18.30 3.78 25.51
N LEU A 64 17.71 2.87 24.73
CA LEU A 64 17.43 3.14 23.33
C LEU A 64 16.20 4.06 23.34
N PRO A 65 16.19 5.18 22.60
CA PRO A 65 14.95 5.93 22.41
C PRO A 65 13.90 4.93 21.97
N SER A 66 12.74 4.92 22.65
CA SER A 66 11.67 3.96 22.39
C SER A 66 11.17 4.16 20.97
N LEU A 67 11.80 3.48 20.01
CA LEU A 67 11.34 3.39 18.63
C LEU A 67 10.01 2.67 18.68
N SER A 68 8.95 3.47 18.80
CA SER A 68 7.59 2.95 18.77
C SER A 68 7.36 2.47 17.34
N LEU A 69 7.46 1.15 17.15
CA LEU A 69 7.31 0.48 15.85
C LEU A 69 5.89 0.61 15.26
N HIS A 70 4.97 1.18 16.04
CA HIS A 70 3.59 1.50 15.67
C HIS A 70 3.28 2.95 16.05
N GLY A 71 4.18 3.87 15.71
CA GLY A 71 4.04 5.29 16.05
C GLY A 71 2.78 5.93 15.47
N ASP A 72 2.29 5.43 14.34
CA ASP A 72 1.14 5.95 13.59
C ASP A 72 0.20 4.85 13.07
N ALA A 73 -0.61 4.30 13.97
CA ALA A 73 -1.59 3.26 13.63
C ALA A 73 -2.60 3.68 12.54
N ALA A 74 -2.90 4.99 12.44
CA ALA A 74 -3.79 5.50 11.39
C ALA A 74 -3.15 5.39 10.01
N LEU A 75 -1.84 5.66 9.89
CA LEU A 75 -1.11 5.50 8.64
C LEU A 75 -0.97 4.01 8.25
N GLU A 76 -0.74 3.12 9.22
CA GLU A 76 -0.68 1.68 8.99
C GLU A 76 -2.01 1.09 8.51
N ALA A 77 -3.13 1.63 8.99
CA ALA A 77 -4.46 1.21 8.57
C ALA A 77 -4.75 1.56 7.09
N MET A 78 -4.02 2.51 6.50
CA MET A 78 -4.13 2.84 5.07
C MET A 78 -3.37 1.85 4.17
N LEU A 79 -2.45 1.08 4.74
CA LEU A 79 -1.68 0.07 4.02
C LEU A 79 -2.47 -1.25 3.97
N PRO A 80 -2.40 -2.03 2.88
CA PRO A 80 -3.08 -3.33 2.83
C PRO A 80 -2.40 -4.33 3.77
N ASP A 81 -3.19 -5.18 4.41
CA ASP A 81 -2.68 -6.28 5.26
C ASP A 81 -2.18 -7.48 4.45
N GLN A 82 -2.72 -7.65 3.24
CA GLN A 82 -2.41 -8.78 2.37
C GLN A 82 -2.29 -8.35 0.92
N VAL A 83 -1.30 -8.91 0.22
CA VAL A 83 -1.09 -8.75 -1.23
C VAL A 83 -0.65 -10.08 -1.80
N GLY A 84 -1.25 -10.52 -2.91
CA GLY A 84 -0.90 -11.79 -3.55
C GLY A 84 -1.16 -13.02 -2.66
N GLY A 85 -2.03 -12.91 -1.66
CA GLY A 85 -2.27 -13.97 -0.66
C GLY A 85 -1.25 -14.03 0.49
N THR A 86 -0.27 -13.13 0.54
CA THR A 86 0.74 -13.05 1.61
C THR A 86 0.41 -11.92 2.57
N THR A 87 0.48 -12.19 3.88
CA THR A 87 0.34 -11.16 4.92
C THR A 87 1.59 -10.28 4.99
N LEU A 88 1.40 -8.97 4.95
CA LEU A 88 2.47 -7.99 5.09
C LEU A 88 2.71 -7.65 6.57
N GLN A 89 3.97 -7.45 6.92
CA GLN A 89 4.36 -6.88 8.21
C GLN A 89 4.31 -5.36 8.10
N LYS A 90 3.62 -4.71 9.03
CA LYS A 90 3.46 -3.26 9.06
C LYS A 90 4.27 -2.66 10.20
N PHE A 91 4.88 -1.52 9.93
CA PHE A 91 5.58 -0.72 10.92
C PHE A 91 5.31 0.75 10.63
N SER A 92 5.25 1.58 11.67
CA SER A 92 5.16 3.02 11.52
C SER A 92 6.01 3.75 12.54
N PHE A 93 6.45 4.93 12.13
CA PHE A 93 7.33 5.81 12.85
C PHE A 93 6.81 7.24 12.71
N GLN A 94 6.99 8.02 13.76
CA GLN A 94 6.67 9.46 13.76
C GLN A 94 7.92 10.28 14.06
N GLY A 95 7.92 11.47 13.47
CA GLY A 95 8.98 12.45 13.62
C GLY A 95 10.34 11.97 13.12
N ALA A 96 11.41 12.47 13.74
CA ALA A 96 12.78 12.15 13.38
C ALA A 96 13.11 10.64 13.44
N GLY A 97 12.32 9.84 14.17
CA GLY A 97 12.45 8.38 14.19
C GLY A 97 12.31 7.74 12.81
N ALA A 98 11.52 8.33 11.90
CA ALA A 98 11.39 7.84 10.53
C ALA A 98 12.70 7.91 9.71
N PHE A 99 13.62 8.81 10.08
CA PHE A 99 14.90 9.03 9.40
C PHE A 99 16.08 8.32 10.07
N SER A 100 15.84 7.72 11.24
CA SER A 100 16.88 7.09 12.07
C SER A 100 17.43 5.78 11.49
N SER A 101 16.81 5.24 10.45
CA SER A 101 17.22 3.99 9.78
C SER A 101 18.43 4.14 8.84
N GLY A 102 18.90 5.37 8.58
CA GLY A 102 20.09 5.59 7.75
C GLY A 102 19.92 5.20 6.28
N ALA A 103 18.67 5.15 5.80
CA ALA A 103 18.39 4.86 4.40
C ALA A 103 19.07 5.87 3.46
N SER A 104 19.60 5.38 2.33
CA SER A 104 20.15 6.22 1.26
C SER A 104 19.12 7.27 0.82
N GLY A 105 19.54 8.52 0.62
CA GLY A 105 18.63 9.61 0.27
C GLY A 105 17.97 10.29 1.47
N SER A 106 18.23 9.85 2.71
CA SER A 106 17.64 10.45 3.92
C SER A 106 18.06 11.91 4.13
N GLN A 107 19.28 12.30 3.78
CA GLN A 107 19.74 13.69 3.90
C GLN A 107 19.08 14.56 2.83
N GLU A 108 19.04 14.09 1.60
CA GLU A 108 18.42 14.78 0.45
C GLU A 108 16.92 14.95 0.66
N LEU A 109 16.26 13.96 1.28
CA LEU A 109 14.86 14.05 1.66
C LEU A 109 14.65 15.06 2.79
N GLN A 110 15.52 15.12 3.79
CA GLN A 110 15.47 16.14 4.83
C GLN A 110 15.68 17.55 4.26
N ASP A 111 16.62 17.72 3.34
CA ASP A 111 16.85 18.98 2.65
C ASP A 111 15.62 19.38 1.80
N ALA A 112 15.01 18.42 1.11
CA ALA A 112 13.80 18.64 0.32
C ALA A 112 12.59 19.01 1.21
N LEU A 113 12.46 18.41 2.40
CA LEU A 113 11.48 18.84 3.41
C LEU A 113 11.74 20.28 3.86
N GLY A 114 13.01 20.64 4.08
CA GLY A 114 13.40 22.01 4.41
C GLY A 114 12.99 23.03 3.34
N GLN A 115 13.08 22.67 2.05
CA GLN A 115 12.64 23.54 0.93
C GLN A 115 11.13 23.81 0.94
N ILE A 116 10.32 22.88 1.47
CA ILE A 116 8.87 23.07 1.63
C ILE A 116 8.48 23.59 3.03
N GLY A 117 9.46 24.06 3.81
CA GLY A 117 9.25 24.62 5.14
C GLY A 117 8.84 23.59 6.19
N LYS A 118 9.21 22.33 6.01
CA LYS A 118 8.89 21.21 6.90
C LYS A 118 10.14 20.67 7.56
N SER A 119 9.96 20.01 8.70
CA SER A 119 11.02 19.37 9.45
C SER A 119 10.78 17.86 9.54
N PRO A 120 11.80 17.06 9.87
CA PRO A 120 11.64 15.64 10.13
C PRO A 120 10.60 15.33 11.23
N ASN A 121 10.36 16.27 12.14
CA ASN A 121 9.36 16.12 13.21
C ASN A 121 7.91 16.21 12.69
N ASP A 122 7.70 16.79 11.52
CA ASP A 122 6.38 16.91 10.89
C ASP A 122 6.03 15.66 10.05
N VAL A 123 6.90 14.66 10.04
CA VAL A 123 6.79 13.48 9.20
C VAL A 123 6.18 12.31 9.98
N SER A 124 5.32 11.57 9.30
CA SER A 124 4.91 10.23 9.73
C SER A 124 5.18 9.27 8.57
N PHE A 125 5.77 8.13 8.88
CA PHE A 125 6.12 7.13 7.89
C PHE A 125 5.59 5.77 8.33
N ALA A 126 4.96 5.03 7.42
CA ALA A 126 4.60 3.64 7.62
C ALA A 126 5.07 2.82 6.44
N VAL A 127 5.42 1.57 6.70
CA VAL A 127 5.84 0.60 5.70
C VAL A 127 5.12 -0.71 5.93
N ALA A 128 4.64 -1.32 4.86
CA ALA A 128 4.10 -2.67 4.80
C ALA A 128 4.94 -3.47 3.80
N ALA A 129 5.59 -4.53 4.27
CA ALA A 129 6.45 -5.37 3.43
C ALA A 129 6.38 -6.84 3.85
N SER A 130 6.75 -7.73 2.93
CA SER A 130 6.97 -9.14 3.22
C SER A 130 8.17 -9.64 2.43
N THR A 131 8.97 -10.48 3.09
CA THR A 131 10.14 -11.14 2.50
C THR A 131 9.78 -12.13 1.39
N ASP A 132 8.57 -12.68 1.41
CA ASP A 132 8.12 -13.73 0.49
C ASP A 132 7.42 -13.19 -0.75
N SER A 133 6.73 -12.05 -0.61
CA SER A 133 5.93 -11.46 -1.70
C SER A 133 6.73 -10.54 -2.63
N GLY A 134 7.90 -10.07 -2.17
CA GLY A 134 8.72 -9.09 -2.89
C GLY A 134 8.02 -7.74 -3.11
N VAL A 135 6.97 -7.48 -2.33
CA VAL A 135 6.20 -6.23 -2.30
C VAL A 135 6.63 -5.38 -1.11
N THR A 136 6.88 -4.10 -1.38
CA THR A 136 7.13 -3.07 -0.38
C THR A 136 6.21 -1.90 -0.66
N ILE A 137 5.46 -1.47 0.36
CA ILE A 137 4.50 -0.37 0.30
C ILE A 137 4.87 0.60 1.40
N GLY A 138 5.15 1.84 1.07
CA GLY A 138 5.36 2.91 2.03
C GLY A 138 4.23 3.94 1.96
N ALA A 139 3.90 4.52 3.12
CA ALA A 139 3.09 5.70 3.26
C ALA A 139 3.91 6.76 3.99
N PHE A 140 3.97 7.96 3.43
CA PHE A 140 4.73 9.07 3.92
C PHE A 140 3.82 10.29 4.00
N ARG A 141 3.55 10.75 5.21
CA ARG A 141 2.73 11.93 5.48
C ARG A 141 3.62 13.04 6.01
N VAL A 142 3.37 14.26 5.53
CA VAL A 142 4.01 15.46 6.05
C VAL A 142 2.91 16.40 6.53
N ASN A 143 2.83 16.61 7.84
CA ASN A 143 1.72 17.32 8.43
C ASN A 143 1.65 18.76 7.89
N GLY A 144 0.47 19.15 7.38
CA GLY A 144 0.24 20.46 6.78
C GLY A 144 1.02 20.71 5.48
N ALA A 145 1.43 19.67 4.75
CA ALA A 145 1.91 19.78 3.37
C ALA A 145 0.90 19.15 2.40
N ASP A 146 0.84 19.65 1.17
CA ASP A 146 0.13 18.99 0.09
C ASP A 146 0.91 17.75 -0.39
N ALA A 147 0.22 16.63 -0.60
CA ALA A 147 0.86 15.38 -0.99
C ALA A 147 1.57 15.46 -2.35
N ASN A 148 1.10 16.25 -3.31
CA ASN A 148 1.78 16.42 -4.60
C ASN A 148 3.09 17.22 -4.47
N ASN A 149 3.12 18.20 -3.56
CA ASN A 149 4.36 18.89 -3.20
C ASN A 149 5.35 17.92 -2.55
N VAL A 150 4.87 17.03 -1.67
CA VAL A 150 5.69 15.98 -1.05
C VAL A 150 6.21 14.99 -2.10
N VAL A 151 5.38 14.54 -3.04
CA VAL A 151 5.81 13.70 -4.17
C VAL A 151 6.90 14.38 -4.99
N SER A 152 6.70 15.66 -5.31
CA SER A 152 7.68 16.42 -6.09
C SER A 152 9.02 16.55 -5.35
N ALA A 153 8.98 16.83 -4.05
CA ALA A 153 10.14 16.91 -3.18
C ALA A 153 10.87 15.56 -3.07
N PHE A 154 10.13 14.46 -2.88
CA PHE A 154 10.66 13.10 -2.82
C PHE A 154 11.37 12.69 -4.12
N ILE A 155 10.74 12.95 -5.26
CA ILE A 155 11.32 12.66 -6.57
C ILE A 155 12.60 13.49 -6.81
N GLN A 156 12.58 14.78 -6.47
CA GLN A 156 13.76 15.64 -6.59
C GLN A 156 14.90 15.18 -5.67
N ALA A 157 14.58 14.76 -4.44
CA ALA A 157 15.56 14.17 -3.53
C ALA A 157 16.18 12.89 -4.12
N GLY A 158 15.35 11.98 -4.65
CA GLY A 158 15.82 10.76 -5.32
C GLY A 158 16.70 11.04 -6.54
N GLN A 159 16.33 12.00 -7.38
CA GLN A 159 17.15 12.40 -8.54
C GLN A 159 18.50 13.01 -8.16
N LYS A 160 18.57 13.72 -7.02
CA LYS A 160 19.84 14.24 -6.47
C LYS A 160 20.70 13.14 -5.88
N ALA A 161 20.09 12.23 -5.11
CA ALA A 161 20.78 11.10 -4.49
C ALA A 161 21.31 10.12 -5.54
N ASN A 162 20.52 9.85 -6.58
CA ASN A 162 20.83 8.91 -7.66
C ASN A 162 20.71 9.59 -9.03
N PRO A 163 21.80 10.20 -9.53
CA PRO A 163 21.85 10.78 -10.87
C PRO A 163 21.51 9.74 -11.93
N GLY A 164 20.61 10.10 -12.85
CA GLY A 164 20.10 9.18 -13.89
C GLY A 164 18.73 8.57 -13.56
N THR A 165 18.17 8.86 -12.38
CA THR A 165 16.78 8.54 -12.07
C THR A 165 15.83 9.19 -13.08
N THR A 166 14.96 8.37 -13.70
CA THR A 166 13.95 8.83 -14.66
C THR A 166 12.55 8.75 -14.06
N VAL A 167 11.66 9.63 -14.50
CA VAL A 167 10.29 9.72 -14.00
C VAL A 167 9.34 9.77 -15.19
N SER A 168 8.28 8.97 -15.12
CA SER A 168 7.22 8.93 -16.12
C SER A 168 5.85 8.85 -15.47
N ASP A 169 4.83 9.32 -16.16
CA ASP A 169 3.44 9.15 -15.75
C ASP A 169 2.95 7.74 -16.11
N ALA A 170 2.20 7.13 -15.20
CA ALA A 170 1.54 5.86 -15.39
C ALA A 170 0.17 5.86 -14.71
N SER A 171 -0.62 4.83 -14.97
CA SER A 171 -1.91 4.61 -14.30
C SER A 171 -1.96 3.19 -13.78
N MET A 172 -2.34 3.04 -12.51
CA MET A 172 -2.51 1.74 -11.85
C MET A 172 -3.88 1.71 -11.19
N SER A 173 -4.72 0.73 -11.53
CA SER A 173 -6.08 0.61 -10.97
C SER A 173 -6.91 1.91 -11.01
N GLY A 174 -6.75 2.71 -12.07
CA GLY A 174 -7.45 3.99 -12.25
C GLY A 174 -6.86 5.18 -11.49
N LYS A 175 -5.75 4.99 -10.76
CA LYS A 175 -5.02 6.05 -10.03
C LYS A 175 -3.86 6.57 -10.87
N SER A 176 -3.68 7.89 -10.90
CA SER A 176 -2.52 8.53 -11.53
C SER A 176 -1.28 8.32 -10.67
N VAL A 177 -0.27 7.66 -11.20
CA VAL A 177 0.96 7.33 -10.47
C VAL A 177 2.20 7.83 -11.22
N LYS A 178 3.23 8.22 -10.48
CA LYS A 178 4.56 8.51 -11.04
C LYS A 178 5.40 7.25 -10.96
N LYS A 179 5.85 6.72 -12.09
CA LYS A 179 6.84 5.65 -12.14
C LYS A 179 8.23 6.26 -12.11
N VAL A 180 8.98 5.93 -11.07
CA VAL A 180 10.36 6.35 -10.83
C VAL A 180 11.28 5.15 -11.09
N VAL A 181 12.20 5.29 -12.03
CA VAL A 181 13.22 4.27 -12.34
C VAL A 181 14.57 4.82 -11.90
N ASP A 182 15.09 4.27 -10.80
CA ASP A 182 16.40 4.57 -10.26
C ASP A 182 17.41 3.54 -10.80
N PRO A 183 18.51 3.95 -11.45
CA PRO A 183 19.51 3.02 -11.97
C PRO A 183 20.23 2.20 -10.89
N SER A 184 20.20 2.63 -9.63
CA SER A 184 20.78 1.94 -8.48
C SER A 184 19.85 0.84 -7.93
N GLU A 185 18.58 0.83 -8.32
CA GLU A 185 17.57 -0.10 -7.86
C GLU A 185 17.21 -1.15 -8.92
N THR A 186 16.84 -2.34 -8.47
CA THR A 186 16.44 -3.43 -9.39
C THR A 186 14.97 -3.33 -9.83
N LYS A 187 14.14 -2.57 -9.09
CA LYS A 187 12.71 -2.41 -9.34
C LYS A 187 12.33 -0.93 -9.42
N PRO A 188 11.42 -0.56 -10.33
CA PRO A 188 10.87 0.79 -10.33
C PRO A 188 10.02 1.04 -9.08
N THR A 189 10.06 2.26 -8.57
CA THR A 189 9.19 2.74 -7.50
C THR A 189 8.01 3.50 -8.10
N TYR A 190 6.78 3.12 -7.74
CA TYR A 190 5.57 3.80 -8.16
C TYR A 190 5.04 4.68 -7.04
N VAL A 191 4.92 5.97 -7.30
CA VAL A 191 4.56 6.99 -6.30
C VAL A 191 3.16 7.52 -6.59
N TYR A 192 2.35 7.65 -5.56
CA TYR A 192 0.95 8.06 -5.63
C TYR A 192 0.62 9.03 -4.50
N ALA A 193 -0.04 10.15 -4.82
CA ALA A 193 -0.52 11.10 -3.82
C ALA A 193 -2.02 10.88 -3.56
N HIS A 194 -2.41 10.82 -2.29
CA HIS A 194 -3.82 10.80 -1.87
C HIS A 194 -4.01 11.61 -0.59
N GLY A 195 -4.80 12.68 -0.67
CA GLY A 195 -5.00 13.61 0.44
C GLY A 195 -3.68 14.29 0.84
N ASP A 196 -3.25 14.07 2.07
CA ASP A 196 -2.00 14.55 2.67
C ASP A 196 -0.90 13.47 2.73
N VAL A 197 -1.15 12.29 2.15
CA VAL A 197 -0.25 11.13 2.20
C VAL A 197 0.32 10.83 0.80
N MET A 198 1.64 10.67 0.74
CA MET A 198 2.33 10.09 -0.40
C MET A 198 2.53 8.59 -0.15
N PHE A 199 2.07 7.76 -1.08
CA PHE A 199 2.37 6.34 -1.12
C PHE A 199 3.49 6.06 -2.10
N PHE A 200 4.34 5.09 -1.79
CA PHE A 200 5.25 4.49 -2.76
C PHE A 200 5.13 2.97 -2.74
N VAL A 201 5.25 2.34 -3.90
CA VAL A 201 5.06 0.91 -4.08
C VAL A 201 6.17 0.34 -4.96
N GLN A 202 6.75 -0.76 -4.52
CA GLN A 202 7.61 -1.62 -5.33
C GLN A 202 7.07 -3.05 -5.25
N ALA A 203 7.08 -3.77 -6.38
CA ALA A 203 6.70 -5.18 -6.43
C ALA A 203 7.36 -5.88 -7.62
N ASP A 204 7.40 -7.21 -7.59
CA ASP A 204 8.00 -8.05 -8.64
C ASP A 204 7.20 -8.15 -9.93
N SER A 205 5.91 -7.79 -9.90
CA SER A 205 5.04 -7.92 -11.07
C SER A 205 3.96 -6.83 -11.12
N ASP A 206 3.52 -6.51 -12.33
CA ASP A 206 2.42 -5.57 -12.56
C ASP A 206 1.09 -6.07 -11.96
N ALA A 207 0.90 -7.39 -11.83
CA ALA A 207 -0.28 -7.95 -11.18
C ALA A 207 -0.34 -7.59 -9.69
N LEU A 208 0.77 -7.75 -8.98
CA LEU A 208 0.89 -7.36 -7.57
C LEU A 208 0.78 -5.84 -7.42
N LEU A 209 1.39 -5.05 -8.32
CA LEU A 209 1.24 -3.59 -8.31
C LEU A 209 -0.23 -3.19 -8.44
N ASN A 210 -0.95 -3.70 -9.43
CA ASN A 210 -2.37 -3.37 -9.63
C ASN A 210 -3.22 -3.79 -8.42
N GLU A 211 -2.95 -4.95 -7.82
CA GLU A 211 -3.62 -5.38 -6.60
C GLU A 211 -3.37 -4.39 -5.45
N VAL A 212 -2.12 -3.98 -5.21
CA VAL A 212 -1.81 -2.95 -4.20
C VAL A 212 -2.56 -1.66 -4.47
N PHE A 213 -2.45 -1.11 -5.69
CA PHE A 213 -3.09 0.14 -6.03
C PHE A 213 -4.62 0.08 -6.00
N SER A 214 -5.23 -1.10 -6.17
CA SER A 214 -6.68 -1.27 -5.98
C SER A 214 -7.12 -1.26 -4.52
N LYS A 215 -6.20 -1.56 -3.58
CA LYS A 215 -6.45 -1.58 -2.14
C LYS A 215 -6.05 -0.27 -1.45
N LEU A 216 -5.25 0.56 -2.11
CA LEU A 216 -4.89 1.89 -1.61
C LEU A 216 -6.09 2.86 -1.74
N PRO A 217 -6.25 3.79 -0.78
CA PRO A 217 -7.34 4.78 -0.79
C PRO A 217 -7.30 5.65 -2.03
#